data_AF-A0A7W9QP14-F1
#
_entry.id   AF-A0A7W9QP14-F1
#
_cell.length_a   1.000
_cell.length_b   1.000
_cell.length_c   1.000
_cell.angle_alpha   90.00
_cell.angle_beta   90.00
_cell.angle_gamma   90.00
#
_symmetry.space_group_name_H-M   'P 1'
#
loop_
_entity.id
_entity.type
_entity.pdbx_description
1 polymer ?
#
loop_
_entity_poly.entity_id
_entity_poly.type
_entity_poly.pdbx_seq_one_letter_code
_entity_poly.pdbx_strand_id
1 'polypeptide(L)'
;MRQDATETNKEVPMRWCVMLVAGLWSGLLCAAEPFRMQNLMLLQPESVMRDRAENVDALAAYVKALNATASRELARVGAPRPAAGFVVVAVRPGGRSRVWLDLAPALPDAVANPLVTALERVPPFQAKGGVVVFALNVTLWDAPPTERQGPWPAAWQRAAEGEQSPMEVGDLVDRVWPASAAH
;
A
#
# COMPACT_ATOMS: atom_id res chain seq x y z
N MET A 1 -3.94 -96.55 20.22
CA MET A 1 -4.83 -96.17 19.12
C MET A 1 -5.26 -94.72 19.36
N ARG A 2 -4.82 -93.80 18.49
CA ARG A 2 -5.16 -92.36 18.34
C ARG A 2 -4.85 -91.46 19.56
N GLN A 3 -3.87 -90.54 19.54
CA GLN A 3 -3.58 -89.39 18.66
C GLN A 3 -4.71 -88.35 18.54
N ASP A 4 -4.23 -87.09 18.60
CA ASP A 4 -4.80 -85.80 18.19
C ASP A 4 -5.66 -85.07 19.23
N ALA A 5 -5.17 -84.01 19.90
CA ALA A 5 -4.67 -82.74 19.35
C ALA A 5 -5.72 -82.05 18.46
N THR A 6 -6.55 -81.22 19.07
CA THR A 6 -7.25 -80.13 18.36
C THR A 6 -7.05 -78.84 19.14
N GLU A 7 -5.99 -78.17 18.73
CA GLU A 7 -5.74 -76.76 18.85
C GLU A 7 -6.91 -75.98 18.21
N THR A 8 -7.59 -75.14 18.98
CA THR A 8 -8.40 -74.03 18.42
C THR A 8 -8.12 -72.75 19.20
N ASN A 9 -7.02 -72.13 18.77
CA ASN A 9 -6.79 -70.70 18.65
C ASN A 9 -8.02 -69.83 19.02
N LYS A 10 -8.02 -69.27 20.24
CA LYS A 10 -8.94 -68.18 20.60
C LYS A 10 -8.44 -66.89 19.98
N GLU A 11 -9.21 -66.43 19.00
CA GLU A 11 -9.02 -65.20 18.26
C GLU A 11 -8.80 -64.00 19.19
N VAL A 12 -7.74 -63.24 18.90
CA VAL A 12 -7.45 -61.95 19.54
C VAL A 12 -8.47 -60.93 19.01
N PRO A 13 -9.31 -60.30 19.86
CA PRO A 13 -10.21 -59.27 19.38
C PRO A 13 -9.42 -58.00 19.04
N MET A 14 -9.12 -57.86 17.75
CA MET A 14 -8.70 -56.64 17.07
C MET A 14 -9.83 -55.59 17.16
N ARG A 15 -9.90 -54.82 18.24
CA ARG A 15 -10.78 -53.66 18.34
C ARG A 15 -10.06 -52.49 19.03
N TRP A 16 -9.74 -51.50 18.21
CA TRP A 16 -9.49 -50.10 18.54
C TRP A 16 -8.16 -49.71 19.20
N CYS A 17 -7.12 -49.68 18.36
CA CYS A 17 -6.22 -48.52 18.35
C CYS A 17 -7.00 -47.28 17.86
N VAL A 18 -7.57 -46.49 18.77
CA VAL A 18 -7.89 -45.08 18.47
C VAL A 18 -6.87 -44.23 19.20
N MET A 19 -5.74 -44.01 18.54
CA MET A 19 -4.85 -42.91 18.90
C MET A 19 -5.63 -41.61 18.66
N LEU A 20 -5.95 -40.88 19.74
CA LEU A 20 -6.39 -39.50 19.67
C LEU A 20 -5.19 -38.64 19.23
N VAL A 21 -4.97 -38.55 17.92
CA VAL A 21 -4.16 -37.49 17.33
C VAL A 21 -5.00 -36.23 17.42
N ALA A 22 -4.92 -35.54 18.56
CA ALA A 22 -5.35 -34.16 18.68
C ALA A 22 -4.40 -33.31 17.83
N GLY A 23 -4.69 -33.22 16.54
CA GLY A 23 -4.04 -32.26 15.66
C GLY A 23 -4.37 -30.87 16.19
N LEU A 24 -3.41 -30.22 16.84
CA LEU A 24 -3.40 -28.77 16.98
C LEU A 24 -3.22 -28.20 15.58
N TRP A 25 -4.34 -27.86 14.94
CA TRP A 25 -4.35 -26.97 13.79
C TRP A 25 -4.06 -25.58 14.33
N SER A 26 -2.79 -25.32 14.67
CA SER A 26 -2.29 -23.97 14.87
C SER A 26 -2.34 -23.28 13.50
N GLY A 27 -3.51 -22.74 13.17
CA GLY A 27 -3.64 -21.84 12.04
C GLY A 27 -2.66 -20.69 12.27
N LEU A 28 -1.65 -20.61 11.41
CA LEU A 28 -0.82 -19.42 11.32
C LEU A 28 -1.76 -18.28 10.94
N LEU A 29 -2.11 -17.44 11.91
CA LEU A 29 -2.73 -16.15 11.66
C LEU A 29 -1.69 -15.33 10.87
N CYS A 30 -1.77 -15.39 9.53
CA CYS A 30 -1.06 -14.43 8.70
C CYS A 30 -1.61 -13.05 9.05
N ALA A 31 -0.75 -12.20 9.61
CA ALA A 31 -1.10 -10.81 9.83
C ALA A 31 -1.38 -10.16 8.48
N ALA A 32 -2.47 -9.39 8.39
CA ALA A 32 -2.84 -8.71 7.17
C ALA A 32 -1.72 -7.77 6.71
N GLU A 33 -1.40 -7.75 5.41
CA GLU A 33 -0.28 -6.96 4.92
C GLU A 33 -0.59 -5.45 5.07
N PRO A 34 0.17 -4.68 5.87
CA PRO A 34 -0.25 -3.31 6.23
C PRO A 34 -0.28 -2.34 5.05
N PHE A 35 0.59 -2.55 4.07
CA PHE A 35 0.71 -1.71 2.89
C PHE A 35 1.20 -2.54 1.72
N ARG A 36 0.42 -2.58 0.64
CA ARG A 36 0.81 -3.22 -0.62
C ARG A 36 0.62 -2.22 -1.75
N MET A 37 1.69 -1.94 -2.48
CA MET A 37 1.62 -1.21 -3.75
C MET A 37 1.15 -2.15 -4.86
N GLN A 38 0.08 -1.78 -5.55
CA GLN A 38 -0.48 -2.50 -6.69
C GLN A 38 0.23 -2.08 -7.99
N ASN A 39 0.37 -0.76 -8.21
CA ASN A 39 1.11 -0.20 -9.34
C ASN A 39 1.53 1.26 -9.08
N LEU A 40 2.41 1.76 -9.95
CA LEU A 40 2.78 3.16 -10.07
C LEU A 40 2.00 3.78 -11.23
N MET A 41 1.35 4.91 -10.99
CA MET A 41 0.61 5.68 -11.97
C MET A 41 1.31 7.02 -12.23
N LEU A 42 1.65 7.28 -13.48
CA LEU A 42 2.14 8.58 -13.92
C LEU A 42 0.95 9.50 -14.16
N LEU A 43 0.92 10.66 -13.49
CA LEU A 43 -0.17 11.63 -13.61
C LEU A 43 0.18 12.78 -14.57
N GLN A 44 1.33 12.66 -15.23
CA GLN A 44 1.82 13.58 -16.23
C GLN A 44 2.29 12.77 -17.44
N PRO A 45 2.31 13.36 -18.65
CA PRO A 45 2.83 12.70 -19.84
C PRO A 45 4.27 12.20 -19.62
N GLU A 46 4.62 11.07 -20.23
CA GLU A 46 5.94 10.47 -20.07
C GLU A 46 7.06 11.41 -20.54
N SER A 47 6.81 12.24 -21.56
CA SER A 47 7.74 13.30 -21.99
C SER A 47 8.05 14.28 -20.85
N VAL A 48 7.03 14.78 -20.15
CA VAL A 48 7.18 15.67 -19.00
C VAL A 48 7.95 14.98 -17.88
N MET A 49 7.65 13.71 -17.61
CA MET A 49 8.36 12.93 -16.59
C MET A 49 9.83 12.75 -16.94
N ARG A 50 10.17 12.44 -18.20
CA ARG A 50 11.57 12.28 -18.65
C ARG A 50 12.36 13.58 -18.58
N ASP A 51 11.73 14.70 -18.91
CA ASP A 51 12.38 16.01 -18.90
C ASP A 51 12.60 16.53 -17.48
N ARG A 52 11.71 16.17 -16.54
CA ARG A 52 11.70 16.70 -15.18
C ARG A 52 12.28 15.75 -14.13
N ALA A 53 12.17 14.44 -14.28
CA ALA A 53 12.79 13.50 -13.37
C ALA A 53 14.30 13.44 -13.62
N GLU A 54 15.08 13.23 -12.55
CA GLU A 54 16.52 13.09 -12.68
C GLU A 54 16.91 11.94 -13.62
N ASN A 55 16.31 10.77 -13.37
CA ASN A 55 16.33 9.56 -14.19
C ASN A 55 15.30 8.56 -13.62
N VAL A 56 15.06 7.46 -14.35
CA VAL A 56 14.10 6.42 -13.97
C VAL A 56 14.52 5.67 -12.71
N ASP A 57 15.83 5.42 -12.54
CA ASP A 57 16.35 4.68 -11.37
C ASP A 57 16.11 5.45 -10.06
N ALA A 58 16.27 6.78 -10.09
CA ALA A 58 16.01 7.66 -8.96
C ALA A 58 14.53 7.65 -8.56
N LEU A 59 13.62 7.65 -9.55
CA LEU A 59 12.19 7.50 -9.30
C LEU A 59 11.88 6.13 -8.67
N ALA A 60 12.43 5.05 -9.23
CA ALA A 60 12.24 3.70 -8.70
C ALA A 60 12.77 3.55 -7.27
N ALA A 61 13.94 4.09 -6.98
CA ALA A 61 14.53 4.11 -5.64
C ALA A 61 13.65 4.89 -4.66
N TYR A 62 13.12 6.05 -5.07
CA TYR A 62 12.22 6.86 -4.25
C TYR A 62 10.90 6.13 -3.97
N VAL A 63 10.27 5.52 -4.97
CA VAL A 63 9.05 4.71 -4.81
C VAL A 63 9.29 3.55 -3.84
N LYS A 64 10.44 2.86 -3.94
CA LYS A 64 10.81 1.79 -3.01
C LYS A 64 10.96 2.30 -1.58
N ALA A 65 11.56 3.48 -1.39
CA ALA A 65 11.73 4.10 -0.08
C ALA A 65 10.39 4.55 0.55
N LEU A 66 9.47 5.08 -0.27
CA LEU A 66 8.10 5.40 0.13
C LEU A 66 7.35 4.14 0.55
N ASN A 67 7.38 3.08 -0.26
CA ASN A 67 6.75 1.79 0.05
C ASN A 67 7.26 1.23 1.39
N ALA A 68 8.58 1.16 1.57
CA ALA A 68 9.18 0.68 2.81
C ALA A 68 8.79 1.53 4.03
N THR A 69 8.66 2.85 3.85
CA THR A 69 8.27 3.77 4.93
C THR A 69 6.80 3.61 5.29
N ALA A 70 5.90 3.54 4.31
CA ALA A 70 4.49 3.30 4.53
C ALA A 70 4.24 1.96 5.26
N SER A 71 4.89 0.88 4.81
CA SER A 71 4.78 -0.43 5.46
C SER A 71 5.21 -0.38 6.93
N ARG A 72 6.32 0.31 7.26
CA ARG A 72 6.79 0.44 8.65
C ARG A 72 5.85 1.23 9.53
N GLU A 73 5.31 2.35 9.04
CA GLU A 73 4.38 3.18 9.83
C GLU A 73 3.05 2.45 10.05
N LEU A 74 2.49 1.82 9.00
CA LEU A 74 1.19 1.15 9.10
C LEU A 74 1.26 -0.18 9.87
N ALA A 75 2.41 -0.84 9.94
CA ALA A 75 2.61 -2.02 10.78
C ALA A 75 2.46 -1.75 12.29
N ARG A 76 2.54 -0.48 12.72
CA ARG A 76 2.42 -0.06 14.13
C ARG A 76 0.99 0.28 14.53
N VAL A 77 0.04 0.26 13.58
CA VAL A 77 -1.35 0.63 13.84
C VAL A 77 -2.05 -0.50 14.58
N GLY A 78 -2.46 -0.25 15.82
CA GLY A 78 -3.10 -1.27 16.67
C GLY A 78 -4.52 -1.66 16.26
N ALA A 79 -5.24 -0.78 15.56
CA ALA A 79 -6.60 -1.02 15.09
C ALA A 79 -6.69 -0.76 13.57
N PRO A 80 -6.20 -1.69 12.74
CA PRO A 80 -6.18 -1.53 11.29
C PRO A 80 -7.60 -1.48 10.72
N ARG A 81 -7.81 -0.62 9.72
CA ARG A 81 -9.06 -0.54 8.97
C ARG A 81 -8.74 -0.71 7.48
N PRO A 82 -9.15 -1.82 6.85
CA PRO A 82 -8.89 -2.05 5.43
C PRO A 82 -9.33 -0.85 4.58
N ALA A 83 -8.44 -0.39 3.71
CA ALA A 83 -8.69 0.70 2.78
C ALA A 83 -7.87 0.53 1.50
N ALA A 84 -8.38 1.06 0.39
CA ALA A 84 -7.69 1.04 -0.89
C ALA A 84 -7.83 2.37 -1.61
N GLY A 85 -6.88 2.68 -2.50
CA GLY A 85 -6.88 3.96 -3.21
C GLY A 85 -5.48 4.38 -3.61
N PHE A 86 -5.19 5.65 -3.39
CA PHE A 86 -3.98 6.28 -3.91
C PHE A 86 -3.21 7.04 -2.84
N VAL A 87 -1.90 6.91 -2.90
CA VAL A 87 -0.96 7.84 -2.27
C VAL A 87 -0.39 8.71 -3.39
N VAL A 88 -0.81 9.97 -3.45
CA VAL A 88 -0.36 10.93 -4.46
C VAL A 88 0.87 11.66 -3.95
N VAL A 89 1.89 11.75 -4.79
CA VAL A 89 3.16 12.37 -4.44
C VAL A 89 3.53 13.41 -5.49
N ALA A 90 3.82 14.62 -5.02
CA ALA A 90 4.43 15.66 -5.83
C ALA A 90 5.87 15.91 -5.36
N VAL A 91 6.79 16.06 -6.30
CA VAL A 91 8.19 16.39 -6.07
C VAL A 91 8.53 17.67 -6.80
N ARG A 92 9.05 18.66 -6.07
CA ARG A 92 9.49 19.95 -6.62
C ARG A 92 11.01 20.02 -6.68
N PRO A 93 11.55 20.91 -7.53
CA PRO A 93 12.95 21.28 -7.47
C PRO A 93 13.33 21.77 -6.06
N GLY A 94 14.58 21.49 -5.67
CA GLY A 94 15.10 21.81 -4.33
C GLY A 94 14.77 20.77 -3.27
N GLY A 95 14.51 19.51 -3.67
CA GLY A 95 14.35 18.39 -2.74
C GLY A 95 13.10 18.45 -1.86
N ARG A 96 12.03 19.11 -2.33
CA ARG A 96 10.77 19.23 -1.58
C ARG A 96 9.74 18.24 -2.12
N SER A 97 9.01 17.58 -1.25
CA SER A 97 7.89 16.72 -1.62
C SER A 97 6.62 17.06 -0.84
N ARG A 98 5.48 16.65 -1.38
CA ARG A 98 4.16 16.78 -0.77
C ARG A 98 3.37 15.51 -1.04
N VAL A 99 2.61 15.06 -0.05
CA VAL A 99 1.82 13.83 -0.12
C VAL A 99 0.35 14.11 0.16
N TRP A 100 -0.53 13.47 -0.62
CA TRP A 100 -1.96 13.42 -0.36
C TRP A 100 -2.43 11.97 -0.32
N LEU A 101 -3.30 11.65 0.64
CA LEU A 101 -3.98 10.37 0.72
C LEU A 101 -5.36 10.50 0.10
N ASP A 102 -5.67 9.60 -0.83
CA ASP A 102 -6.98 9.47 -1.44
C ASP A 102 -7.42 8.01 -1.33
N LEU A 103 -7.88 7.64 -0.15
CA LEU A 103 -8.22 6.26 0.23
C LEU A 103 -9.72 6.14 0.53
N ALA A 104 -10.27 4.98 0.22
CA ALA A 104 -11.64 4.60 0.54
C ALA A 104 -11.65 3.28 1.34
N PRO A 105 -12.21 3.26 2.57
CA PRO A 105 -12.58 4.43 3.36
C PRO A 105 -11.37 5.32 3.69
N ALA A 106 -11.63 6.59 4.03
CA ALA A 106 -10.58 7.48 4.51
C ALA A 106 -9.98 6.96 5.82
N LEU A 107 -8.66 7.10 5.97
CA LEU A 107 -8.00 6.76 7.22
C LEU A 107 -8.35 7.79 8.31
N PRO A 108 -8.48 7.36 9.58
CA PRO A 108 -8.58 8.30 10.68
C PRO A 108 -7.34 9.21 10.74
N ASP A 109 -7.51 10.47 11.12
CA ASP A 109 -6.42 11.47 11.19
C ASP A 109 -5.22 11.00 12.04
N ALA A 110 -5.50 10.25 13.11
CA ALA A 110 -4.48 9.65 13.98
C ALA A 110 -3.55 8.65 13.25
N VAL A 111 -3.96 8.12 12.10
CA VAL A 111 -3.16 7.24 11.23
C VAL A 111 -2.68 8.01 9.99
N ALA A 112 -3.57 8.79 9.37
CA ALA A 112 -3.27 9.55 8.16
C ALA A 112 -2.13 10.56 8.37
N ASN A 113 -2.18 11.35 9.44
CA ASN A 113 -1.22 12.44 9.65
C ASN A 113 0.21 11.93 9.91
N PRO A 114 0.45 10.92 10.78
CA PRO A 114 1.77 10.34 10.94
C PRO A 114 2.29 9.71 9.64
N LEU A 115 1.43 9.01 8.88
CA LEU A 115 1.80 8.41 7.60
C LEU A 115 2.26 9.49 6.60
N VAL A 116 1.46 10.53 6.39
CA VAL A 116 1.82 11.66 5.49
C VAL A 116 3.14 12.29 5.94
N THR A 117 3.27 12.60 7.23
CA THR A 117 4.49 13.20 7.79
C THR A 117 5.73 12.33 7.57
N ALA A 118 5.60 11.01 7.74
CA ALA A 118 6.70 10.08 7.51
C ALA A 118 7.08 9.98 6.03
N LEU A 119 6.10 9.97 5.13
CA LEU A 119 6.33 9.91 3.69
C LEU A 119 6.97 11.20 3.15
N GLU A 120 6.53 12.37 3.61
CA GLU A 120 7.12 13.67 3.22
C GLU A 120 8.55 13.86 3.73
N ARG A 121 8.99 13.08 4.74
CA ARG A 121 10.39 13.05 5.21
C ARG A 121 11.30 12.14 4.40
N VAL A 122 10.76 11.29 3.52
CA VAL A 122 11.60 10.48 2.63
C VAL A 122 12.30 11.42 1.65
N PRO A 123 13.64 11.41 1.57
CA PRO A 123 14.36 12.29 0.65
C PRO A 123 13.92 12.04 -0.80
N PRO A 124 13.35 13.04 -1.50
CA PRO A 124 12.93 12.86 -2.88
C PRO A 124 14.13 12.94 -3.84
N PHE A 125 13.95 12.42 -5.05
CA PHE A 125 14.87 12.66 -6.17
C PHE A 125 14.86 14.15 -6.57
N GLN A 126 15.85 14.57 -7.36
CA GLN A 126 15.91 15.96 -7.84
C GLN A 126 15.04 16.16 -9.07
N ALA A 127 13.89 16.81 -8.89
CA ALA A 127 13.08 17.29 -10.00
C ALA A 127 13.71 18.52 -10.66
N LYS A 128 13.60 18.62 -11.98
CA LYS A 128 14.11 19.70 -12.85
C LYS A 128 12.96 20.33 -13.61
N GLY A 129 13.03 21.63 -13.89
CA GLY A 129 12.10 22.30 -14.82
C GLY A 129 10.61 22.33 -14.41
N GLY A 130 10.25 21.87 -13.21
CA GLY A 130 8.88 21.93 -12.69
C GLY A 130 8.57 20.83 -11.68
N VAL A 131 7.32 20.80 -11.22
CA VAL A 131 6.81 19.73 -10.34
C VAL A 131 6.62 18.44 -11.12
N VAL A 132 7.01 17.33 -10.49
CA VAL A 132 6.75 15.96 -10.93
C VAL A 132 5.65 15.38 -10.06
N VAL A 133 4.60 14.81 -10.65
CA VAL A 133 3.44 14.28 -9.92
C VAL A 133 3.13 12.85 -10.35
N PHE A 134 3.03 11.95 -9.39
CA PHE A 134 2.69 10.55 -9.61
C PHE A 134 1.83 10.02 -8.45
N ALA A 135 1.25 8.83 -8.62
CA ALA A 135 0.51 8.16 -7.56
C ALA A 135 0.91 6.70 -7.41
N LEU A 136 0.88 6.22 -6.17
CA LEU A 136 0.96 4.80 -5.84
C LEU A 136 -0.48 4.31 -5.66
N ASN A 137 -0.92 3.36 -6.48
CA ASN A 137 -2.15 2.61 -6.21
C ASN A 137 -1.85 1.58 -5.13
N VAL A 138 -2.62 1.59 -4.04
CA VAL A 138 -2.30 0.83 -2.82
C VAL A 138 -3.53 0.13 -2.24
N THR A 139 -3.28 -0.98 -1.57
CA THR A 139 -4.21 -1.63 -0.65
C THR A 139 -3.59 -1.70 0.73
N LEU A 140 -4.39 -1.44 1.76
CA LEU A 140 -3.97 -1.44 3.16
C LEU A 140 -4.72 -2.54 3.90
N TRP A 141 -4.00 -3.36 4.66
CA TRP A 141 -4.53 -4.47 5.46
C TRP A 141 -5.45 -5.39 4.64
N ASP A 142 -4.93 -5.84 3.50
CA ASP A 142 -5.59 -6.76 2.55
C ASP A 142 -6.97 -6.31 2.04
N ALA A 143 -7.24 -5.00 2.03
CA ALA A 143 -8.41 -4.46 1.34
C ALA A 143 -8.43 -4.89 -0.14
N PRO A 144 -9.61 -5.12 -0.73
CA PRO A 144 -9.72 -5.34 -2.16
C PRO A 144 -9.20 -4.10 -2.92
N PRO A 145 -8.54 -4.27 -4.09
CA PRO A 145 -8.10 -3.16 -4.91
C PRO A 145 -9.24 -2.21 -5.30
N THR A 146 -8.93 -0.92 -5.41
CA THR A 146 -9.88 0.08 -5.91
C THR A 146 -10.12 -0.11 -7.41
N GLU A 147 -11.36 0.12 -7.85
CA GLU A 147 -11.73 0.16 -9.28
C GLU A 147 -11.57 1.57 -9.90
N ARG A 148 -11.29 2.57 -9.06
CA ARG A 148 -11.06 3.96 -9.53
C ARG A 148 -9.89 4.03 -10.49
N GLN A 149 -10.07 4.81 -11.56
CA GLN A 149 -9.09 4.96 -12.64
C GLN A 149 -7.93 5.90 -12.32
N GLY A 150 -8.05 6.70 -11.26
CA GLY A 150 -7.01 7.62 -10.83
C GLY A 150 -7.35 8.32 -9.52
N PRO A 151 -6.37 9.00 -8.94
CA PRO A 151 -6.57 9.76 -7.72
C PRO A 151 -7.36 11.03 -7.99
N TRP A 152 -8.19 11.42 -7.04
CA TRP A 152 -8.82 12.72 -7.00
C TRP A 152 -8.89 13.21 -5.54
N PRO A 153 -7.76 13.59 -4.92
CA PRO A 153 -7.71 13.98 -3.52
C PRO A 153 -8.64 15.17 -3.22
N ALA A 154 -9.19 15.23 -2.01
CA ALA A 154 -10.11 16.30 -1.60
C ALA A 154 -9.51 17.73 -1.72
N ALA A 155 -8.18 17.87 -1.65
CA ALA A 155 -7.52 19.15 -1.88
C ALA A 155 -7.60 19.60 -3.35
N TRP A 156 -7.48 18.65 -4.27
CA TRP A 156 -7.53 18.89 -5.71
C TRP A 156 -8.94 19.21 -6.16
N GLN A 157 -9.93 18.47 -5.64
CA GLN A 157 -11.35 18.74 -5.85
C GLN A 157 -11.68 20.20 -5.54
N ARG A 158 -11.32 20.67 -4.34
CA ARG A 158 -11.56 22.05 -3.91
C ARG A 158 -10.85 23.10 -4.76
N ALA A 159 -9.65 22.80 -5.27
CA ALA A 159 -8.90 23.73 -6.11
C ALA A 159 -9.38 23.79 -7.57
N ALA A 160 -10.10 22.78 -8.02
CA ALA A 160 -10.72 22.71 -9.33
C ALA A 160 -12.19 23.20 -9.32
N GLU A 161 -12.76 23.47 -8.15
CA GLU A 161 -14.13 24.02 -8.04
C GLU A 161 -14.25 25.33 -8.82
N GLY A 162 -15.26 25.39 -9.71
CA GLY A 162 -15.53 26.57 -10.54
C GLY A 162 -14.72 26.66 -11.83
N GLU A 163 -13.81 25.74 -12.10
CA GLU A 163 -13.06 25.70 -13.36
C GLU A 163 -13.90 25.12 -14.51
N GLN A 164 -13.87 25.77 -15.67
CA GLN A 164 -14.68 25.39 -16.84
C GLN A 164 -13.98 24.40 -17.76
N SER A 165 -12.69 24.13 -17.55
CA SER A 165 -11.88 23.24 -18.37
C SER A 165 -10.98 22.35 -17.50
N PRO A 166 -10.65 21.12 -17.96
CA PRO A 166 -9.71 20.27 -17.26
C PRO A 166 -8.35 20.98 -17.07
N MET A 167 -7.90 21.07 -15.82
CA MET A 167 -6.58 21.59 -15.51
C MET A 167 -5.53 20.49 -15.67
N GLU A 168 -4.36 20.86 -16.18
CA GLU A 168 -3.18 20.00 -16.11
C GLU A 168 -2.80 19.74 -14.65
N VAL A 169 -2.38 18.51 -14.33
CA VAL A 169 -2.11 18.08 -12.95
C VAL A 169 -1.02 18.92 -12.29
N GLY A 170 -0.02 19.37 -13.06
CA GLY A 170 1.03 20.26 -12.56
C GLY A 170 0.48 21.59 -12.05
N ASP A 171 -0.43 22.20 -12.81
CA ASP A 171 -1.03 23.50 -12.49
C ASP A 171 -1.98 23.38 -11.28
N LEU A 172 -2.70 22.26 -11.20
CA LEU A 172 -3.54 21.95 -10.04
C LEU A 172 -2.70 21.84 -8.76
N VAL A 173 -1.55 21.15 -8.84
CA VAL A 173 -0.60 21.04 -7.73
C VAL A 173 0.03 22.40 -7.38
N ASP A 174 0.35 23.23 -8.37
CA ASP A 174 0.84 24.59 -8.15
C ASP A 174 -0.19 25.47 -7.43
N ARG A 175 -1.49 25.26 -7.67
CA ARG A 175 -2.56 25.96 -6.95
C ARG A 175 -2.70 25.49 -5.49
N VAL A 176 -2.69 24.18 -5.23
CA VAL A 176 -2.86 23.65 -3.85
C VAL A 176 -1.59 23.69 -3.01
N TRP A 177 -0.43 23.75 -3.66
CA TRP A 177 0.87 23.80 -3.00
C TRP A 177 1.81 24.76 -3.76
N PRO A 178 1.64 26.08 -3.60
CA PRO A 178 2.41 27.08 -4.34
C PRO A 178 3.92 27.01 -4.06
N ALA A 179 4.75 27.34 -5.06
CA ALA A 179 6.20 27.28 -4.95
C ALA A 179 6.79 28.15 -3.83
N SER A 180 6.10 29.24 -3.49
CA SER A 180 6.43 30.22 -2.44
C SER A 180 5.99 29.82 -1.03
N ALA A 181 5.24 28.73 -0.87
CA ALA A 181 4.92 28.20 0.44
C ALA A 181 6.19 27.59 1.07
N ALA A 182 6.99 28.45 1.71
CA ALA A 182 7.99 28.04 2.69
C ALA A 182 7.27 27.57 3.96
N HIS A 183 7.83 26.55 4.61
CA HIS A 183 7.36 26.06 5.91
C HIS A 183 7.44 27.13 6.98
#